data_AF-A0A957FPU4-F1
#
_entry.id   AF-A0A957FPU4-F1
#
_cell.length_a   1.000
_cell.length_b   1.000
_cell.length_c   1.000
_cell.angle_alpha   90.00
_cell.angle_beta   90.00
_cell.angle_gamma   90.00
#
_symmetry.space_group_name_H-M   'P 1'
#
loop_
_entity.id
_entity.type
_entity.pdbx_description
1 polymer ?
#
loop_
_entity_poly.entity_id
_entity_poly.type
_entity_poly.pdbx_seq_one_letter_code
_entity_poly.pdbx_strand_id
1 'polypeptide(L)'
;GLKKKERLMLEREINKLHLRLGGIRKMSDLPDALFIVDVNNEDTGVNEANKLDIPIVGMVDTNSDPERIDFVIPSNDDAIRAIKLIVGKMADAVLEGQAARKEAMFDDGRDDADFVDDEDFDGLGDEVDDEALLGKSTLAKIRDTDDAYDDDDYDEDEN
;
A
#
# COMPACT_ATOMS: atom_id res chain seq x y z
N GLY A 1 26.07 4.96 26.26
CA GLY A 1 26.51 4.99 24.85
C GLY A 1 27.21 3.69 24.52
N LEU A 2 26.81 3.03 23.45
CA LEU A 2 27.40 1.76 22.99
C LEU A 2 28.87 1.96 22.59
N LYS A 3 29.71 0.95 22.83
CA LYS A 3 31.11 0.99 22.38
C LYS A 3 31.16 1.00 20.86
N LYS A 4 32.19 1.64 20.25
CA LYS A 4 32.34 1.74 18.78
C LYS A 4 32.19 0.39 18.06
N LYS A 5 32.67 -0.70 18.67
CA LYS A 5 32.55 -2.07 18.14
C LYS A 5 31.11 -2.59 18.17
N GLU A 6 30.38 -2.36 19.25
CA GLU A 6 28.98 -2.80 19.40
C GLU A 6 28.07 -2.02 18.44
N ARG A 7 28.30 -0.71 18.31
CA ARG A 7 27.59 0.12 17.33
C ARG A 7 27.82 -0.37 15.89
N LEU A 8 29.07 -0.69 15.53
CA LEU A 8 29.39 -1.22 14.20
C LEU A 8 28.72 -2.58 13.93
N MET A 9 28.65 -3.46 14.94
CA MET A 9 27.98 -4.76 14.79
C MET A 9 26.48 -4.58 14.60
N LEU A 10 25.85 -3.70 15.37
CA LEU A 10 24.43 -3.35 15.22
C LEU A 10 24.13 -2.73 13.86
N GLU A 11 24.95 -1.79 13.38
CA GLU A 11 24.77 -1.19 12.05
C GLU A 11 24.84 -2.25 10.93
N ARG A 12 25.76 -3.23 11.04
CA ARG A 12 25.85 -4.34 10.08
C ARG A 12 24.63 -5.25 10.13
N GLU A 13 24.11 -5.51 11.32
CA GLU A 13 22.93 -6.34 11.52
C GLU A 13 21.68 -5.64 10.95
N ILE A 14 21.50 -4.35 11.27
CA ILE A 14 20.45 -3.50 10.71
C ILE A 14 20.52 -3.51 9.18
N ASN A 15 21.68 -3.25 8.58
CA ASN A 15 21.83 -3.27 7.11
C ASN A 15 21.50 -4.63 6.49
N LYS A 16 21.89 -5.73 7.16
CA LYS A 16 21.58 -7.08 6.69
C LYS A 16 20.08 -7.37 6.75
N LEU A 17 19.41 -6.95 7.82
CA LEU A 17 17.96 -7.10 7.98
C LEU A 17 17.21 -6.24 6.96
N HIS A 18 17.61 -4.98 6.77
CA HIS A 18 17.03 -4.11 5.74
C HIS A 18 17.15 -4.69 4.34
N LEU A 19 18.31 -5.26 3.99
CA LEU A 19 18.50 -5.87 2.68
C LEU A 19 17.59 -7.10 2.44
N ARG A 20 17.29 -7.88 3.49
CA ARG A 20 16.52 -9.12 3.37
C ARG A 20 15.02 -8.96 3.57
N LEU A 21 14.63 -8.08 4.49
CA LEU A 21 13.25 -7.94 4.97
C LEU A 21 12.68 -6.55 4.69
N GLY A 22 13.44 -5.65 4.07
CA GLY A 22 12.99 -4.28 3.81
C GLY A 22 11.73 -4.20 2.95
N GLY A 23 11.60 -5.09 1.96
CA GLY A 23 10.44 -5.12 1.05
C GLY A 23 9.12 -5.52 1.72
N ILE A 24 9.18 -6.31 2.80
CA ILE A 24 7.99 -6.76 3.54
C ILE A 24 7.80 -6.02 4.87
N ARG A 25 8.64 -5.00 5.15
CA ARG A 25 8.66 -4.32 6.45
C ARG A 25 7.33 -3.63 6.79
N LYS A 26 6.63 -3.11 5.78
CA LYS A 26 5.36 -2.40 5.93
C LYS A 26 4.13 -3.32 5.82
N MET A 27 4.31 -4.61 5.54
CA MET A 27 3.17 -5.53 5.40
C MET A 27 2.63 -5.94 6.77
N SER A 28 1.35 -5.63 7.05
CA SER A 28 0.62 -6.08 8.24
C SER A 28 0.01 -7.46 8.08
N ASP A 29 -0.45 -7.76 6.86
CA ASP A 29 -1.23 -8.93 6.51
C ASP A 29 -0.60 -9.71 5.35
N LEU A 30 -1.14 -10.91 5.09
CA LEU A 30 -0.72 -11.71 3.95
C LEU A 30 -1.13 -11.03 2.63
N PRO A 31 -0.33 -11.18 1.57
CA PRO A 31 -0.69 -10.60 0.27
C PRO A 31 -1.88 -11.35 -0.35
N ASP A 32 -2.80 -10.61 -0.97
CA ASP A 32 -3.95 -11.17 -1.69
C ASP A 32 -3.57 -11.82 -3.03
N ALA A 33 -2.39 -11.48 -3.57
CA ALA A 33 -1.82 -12.06 -4.78
C ALA A 33 -0.31 -11.89 -4.81
N LEU A 34 0.39 -12.78 -5.51
CA LEU A 34 1.85 -12.72 -5.68
C LEU A 34 2.23 -12.65 -7.16
N PHE A 35 3.15 -11.75 -7.46
CA PHE A 35 3.81 -11.68 -8.77
C PHE A 35 5.23 -12.25 -8.67
N ILE A 36 5.51 -13.34 -9.39
CA ILE A 36 6.79 -14.06 -9.32
C ILE A 36 7.52 -13.95 -10.67
N VAL A 37 8.78 -13.51 -10.60
CA VAL A 37 9.70 -13.52 -11.75
C VAL A 37 10.56 -14.78 -11.64
N ASP A 38 10.72 -15.51 -12.75
CA ASP A 38 11.51 -16.75 -12.81
C ASP A 38 11.02 -17.80 -11.80
N VAL A 39 9.91 -18.44 -12.14
CA VAL A 39 9.25 -19.43 -11.25
C VAL A 39 10.11 -20.66 -10.98
N ASN A 40 11.09 -20.97 -11.83
CA ASN A 40 11.98 -22.11 -11.64
C ASN A 40 13.02 -21.83 -10.55
N ASN A 41 13.56 -20.61 -10.50
CA ASN A 41 14.46 -20.23 -9.41
C ASN A 41 13.71 -20.03 -8.08
N GLU A 42 12.48 -19.51 -8.13
CA GLU A 42 11.71 -19.15 -6.92
C GLU A 42 10.70 -20.21 -6.46
N ASP A 43 11.07 -21.49 -6.60
CA ASP A 43 10.24 -22.65 -6.22
C ASP A 43 9.75 -22.60 -4.76
N THR A 44 10.56 -22.07 -3.84
CA THR A 44 10.16 -21.92 -2.43
C THR A 44 9.00 -20.94 -2.28
N GLY A 45 9.05 -19.80 -2.98
CA GLY A 45 7.97 -18.81 -2.96
C GLY A 45 6.69 -19.34 -3.58
N VAL A 46 6.80 -20.05 -4.71
CA VAL A 46 5.67 -20.73 -5.36
C VAL A 46 5.03 -21.75 -4.41
N ASN A 47 5.83 -22.56 -3.71
CA ASN A 47 5.32 -23.57 -2.79
C ASN A 47 4.66 -22.97 -1.53
N GLU A 48 5.17 -21.85 -1.01
CA GLU A 48 4.58 -21.16 0.14
C GLU A 48 3.25 -20.49 -0.25
N ALA A 49 3.22 -19.81 -1.39
CA ALA A 49 2.01 -19.20 -1.94
C ALA A 49 0.88 -20.22 -2.14
N ASN A 50 1.20 -21.35 -2.80
CA ASN A 50 0.24 -22.43 -3.02
C ASN A 50 -0.27 -23.07 -1.71
N LYS A 51 0.55 -23.13 -0.65
CA LYS A 51 0.11 -23.65 0.66
C LYS A 51 -0.83 -22.70 1.40
N LEU A 52 -0.71 -21.41 1.12
CA LEU A 52 -1.51 -20.35 1.73
C LEU A 52 -2.71 -19.97 0.84
N ASP A 53 -2.94 -20.70 -0.25
CA ASP A 53 -3.98 -20.44 -1.25
C ASP A 53 -3.91 -18.99 -1.83
N ILE A 54 -2.70 -18.44 -1.94
CA ILE A 54 -2.46 -17.12 -2.51
C ILE A 54 -2.29 -17.25 -4.03
N PRO A 55 -3.11 -16.57 -4.86
CA PRO A 55 -3.04 -16.67 -6.31
C PRO A 55 -1.73 -16.09 -6.87
N ILE A 56 -1.17 -16.78 -7.85
CA ILE A 56 0.15 -16.51 -8.41
C ILE A 56 0.05 -16.05 -9.86
N VAL A 57 0.63 -14.88 -10.14
CA VAL A 57 0.94 -14.40 -11.48
C VAL A 57 2.43 -14.59 -11.74
N GLY A 58 2.80 -15.48 -12.66
CA GLY A 58 4.19 -15.92 -12.82
C GLY A 58 4.74 -15.68 -14.22
N MET A 59 5.98 -15.19 -14.32
CA MET A 59 6.75 -15.21 -15.56
C MET A 59 7.36 -16.60 -15.79
N VAL A 60 7.06 -17.21 -16.93
CA VAL A 60 7.46 -18.58 -17.26
C VAL A 60 8.22 -18.59 -18.59
N ASP A 61 9.46 -19.09 -18.58
CA ASP A 61 10.26 -19.40 -19.77
C ASP A 61 10.26 -20.93 -20.04
N THR A 62 10.97 -21.35 -21.08
CA THR A 62 11.07 -22.72 -21.61
C THR A 62 11.55 -23.79 -20.62
N ASN A 63 12.21 -23.38 -19.54
CA ASN A 63 12.72 -24.28 -18.49
C ASN A 63 11.80 -24.38 -17.26
N SER A 64 10.70 -23.64 -17.25
CA SER A 64 9.82 -23.48 -16.10
C SER A 64 8.52 -24.27 -16.27
N ASP A 65 8.02 -24.86 -15.18
CA ASP A 65 6.76 -25.61 -15.17
C ASP A 65 5.58 -24.69 -14.79
N PRO A 66 4.61 -24.46 -15.70
CA PRO A 66 3.47 -23.60 -15.44
C PRO A 66 2.37 -24.22 -14.58
N GLU A 67 2.40 -25.53 -14.28
CA GLU A 67 1.28 -26.22 -13.61
C GLU A 67 0.92 -25.64 -12.23
N ARG A 68 1.89 -25.01 -11.54
CA ARG A 68 1.74 -24.46 -10.19
C ARG A 68 1.46 -22.95 -10.16
N ILE A 69 1.08 -22.37 -11.30
CA ILE A 69 0.89 -20.93 -11.50
C ILE A 69 -0.51 -20.68 -12.06
N ASP A 70 -1.29 -19.81 -11.39
CA ASP A 70 -2.67 -19.51 -11.81
C ASP A 70 -2.73 -18.67 -13.08
N PHE A 71 -1.86 -17.65 -13.16
CA PHE A 71 -1.81 -16.72 -14.30
C PHE A 71 -0.40 -16.69 -14.88
N VAL A 72 -0.24 -17.37 -16.02
CA VAL A 72 1.06 -17.51 -16.68
C VAL A 72 1.30 -16.36 -17.65
N ILE A 73 2.47 -15.74 -17.54
CA ILE A 73 3.02 -14.77 -18.50
C ILE A 73 4.20 -15.43 -19.20
N PRO A 74 4.04 -15.91 -20.45
CA PRO A 74 5.16 -16.43 -21.23
C PRO A 74 6.18 -15.32 -21.48
N SER A 75 7.42 -15.50 -21.02
CA SER A 75 8.46 -14.48 -21.13
C SER A 75 9.85 -15.09 -21.11
N ASN A 76 10.82 -14.34 -21.63
CA ASN A 76 12.24 -14.57 -21.37
C ASN A 76 12.59 -13.92 -20.02
N ASP A 77 12.68 -14.72 -18.96
CA ASP A 77 12.96 -14.27 -17.58
C ASP A 77 14.46 -14.03 -17.31
N ASP A 78 15.36 -14.55 -18.15
CA ASP A 78 16.80 -14.26 -18.07
C ASP A 78 17.16 -12.83 -18.52
N ALA A 79 16.35 -12.23 -19.40
CA ALA A 79 16.66 -10.95 -20.01
C ALA A 79 16.20 -9.76 -19.17
N ILE A 80 17.16 -9.00 -18.62
CA ILE A 80 16.90 -7.78 -17.82
C ILE A 80 15.95 -6.78 -18.50
N ARG A 81 15.97 -6.69 -19.84
CA ARG A 81 15.07 -5.81 -20.60
C ARG A 81 13.63 -6.32 -20.59
N ALA A 82 13.44 -7.63 -20.70
CA ALA A 82 12.12 -8.26 -20.66
C ALA A 82 11.54 -8.18 -19.24
N ILE A 83 12.33 -8.52 -18.21
CA ILE A 83 11.93 -8.36 -16.80
C ILE A 83 11.48 -6.93 -16.52
N LYS A 84 12.31 -5.93 -16.85
CA LYS A 84 11.97 -4.52 -16.61
C LYS A 84 10.70 -4.08 -17.34
N LEU A 85 10.50 -4.55 -18.57
CA LEU A 85 9.31 -4.23 -19.35
C LEU A 85 8.05 -4.80 -18.69
N ILE A 86 8.07 -6.07 -18.31
CA ILE A 86 6.91 -6.74 -17.72
C ILE A 86 6.63 -6.20 -16.33
N VAL A 87 7.65 -6.14 -15.46
CA VAL A 87 7.51 -5.58 -14.11
C VAL A 87 7.01 -4.13 -14.16
N GLY A 88 7.52 -3.32 -15.08
CA GLY A 88 7.05 -1.95 -15.27
C GLY A 88 5.58 -1.89 -15.68
N LYS A 89 5.16 -2.74 -16.62
CA LYS A 89 3.75 -2.83 -17.03
C LYS A 89 2.83 -3.35 -15.92
N MET A 90 3.30 -4.28 -15.10
CA MET A 90 2.58 -4.75 -13.92
C MET A 90 2.43 -3.64 -12.88
N ALA A 91 3.48 -2.86 -12.64
CA ALA A 91 3.42 -1.70 -11.73
C ALA A 91 2.43 -0.64 -12.24
N ASP A 92 2.48 -0.31 -13.54
CA ASP A 92 1.51 0.60 -14.17
C ASP A 92 0.07 0.08 -13.95
N ALA A 93 -0.18 -1.21 -14.16
CA ALA A 93 -1.50 -1.81 -13.98
C ALA A 93 -2.00 -1.77 -12.52
N VAL A 94 -1.12 -1.94 -11.54
CA VAL A 94 -1.46 -1.82 -10.12
C VAL A 94 -1.86 -0.38 -9.78
N LEU A 95 -1.11 0.61 -10.27
CA LEU A 95 -1.41 2.03 -10.07
C LEU A 95 -2.73 2.44 -10.73
N GLU A 96 -2.97 1.99 -11.96
CA GLU A 96 -4.24 2.20 -12.66
C GLU A 96 -5.42 1.55 -11.90
N GLY A 97 -5.22 0.34 -11.38
CA GLY A 97 -6.23 -0.34 -10.57
C GLY A 97 -6.55 0.38 -9.26
N GLN A 98 -5.54 0.93 -8.58
CA GLN A 98 -5.73 1.74 -7.38
C GLN A 98 -6.50 3.03 -7.68
N ALA A 99 -6.16 3.72 -8.76
CA ALA A 99 -6.87 4.93 -9.19
C ALA A 99 -8.34 4.64 -9.55
N ALA A 100 -8.59 3.57 -10.31
CA ALA A 100 -9.95 3.16 -10.68
C ALA A 100 -10.80 2.76 -9.46
N ARG A 101 -10.21 2.06 -8.48
CA ARG A 101 -10.89 1.75 -7.21
C ARG A 101 -11.30 3.01 -6.47
N LYS A 102 -10.40 4.01 -6.40
CA LYS A 102 -10.66 5.29 -5.76
C LYS A 102 -11.79 6.06 -6.46
N GLU A 103 -11.79 6.11 -7.79
CA GLU A 103 -12.86 6.74 -8.58
C GLU A 103 -14.22 6.04 -8.37
N ALA A 104 -14.25 4.71 -8.37
CA ALA A 104 -15.47 3.94 -8.13
C ALA A 104 -16.05 4.16 -6.73
N MET A 105 -15.22 4.35 -5.72
CA MET A 105 -15.66 4.68 -4.35
C MET A 105 -16.29 6.08 -4.28
N PHE A 106 -15.76 7.05 -5.03
CA PHE A 106 -16.35 8.38 -5.11
C PHE A 106 -17.73 8.39 -5.79
N ASP A 107 -17.97 7.52 -6.79
CA ASP A 107 -19.25 7.45 -7.50
C ASP A 107 -20.33 6.69 -6.70
N ASP A 108 -19.97 5.66 -5.92
CA ASP A 108 -20.91 4.88 -5.09
C ASP A 108 -21.25 5.55 -3.75
N GLY A 109 -20.69 6.72 -3.44
CA GLY A 109 -20.97 7.47 -2.21
C GLY A 109 -20.62 6.74 -0.90
N ARG A 110 -19.81 5.67 -0.98
CA ARG A 110 -19.26 4.96 0.18
C ARG A 110 -17.90 5.54 0.52
N ASP A 111 -17.89 6.45 1.50
CA ASP A 111 -16.68 6.89 2.18
C ASP A 111 -16.27 5.81 3.22
N ASP A 112 -15.80 4.65 2.75
CA ASP A 112 -15.08 3.74 3.65
C ASP A 112 -13.70 4.36 3.92
N ALA A 113 -13.57 5.00 5.08
CA ALA A 113 -12.40 5.74 5.58
C ALA A 113 -11.16 4.86 5.89
N ASP A 114 -11.08 3.64 5.33
CA ASP A 114 -10.12 2.61 5.76
C ASP A 114 -8.91 2.45 4.83
N PHE A 115 -8.72 3.32 3.84
CA PHE A 115 -7.49 3.38 3.04
C PHE A 115 -6.83 4.76 3.15
N VAL A 116 -6.02 4.92 4.20
CA VAL A 116 -4.99 5.95 4.26
C VAL A 116 -3.78 5.41 3.51
N ASP A 117 -3.32 6.12 2.48
CA ASP A 117 -2.05 5.81 1.85
C ASP A 117 -0.93 6.15 2.85
N ASP A 118 -0.14 5.15 3.26
CA ASP A 118 0.99 5.35 4.18
C ASP A 118 2.06 6.30 3.60
N GLU A 119 2.07 6.52 2.27
CA GLU A 119 2.98 7.49 1.62
C GLU A 119 2.56 8.96 1.78
N ASP A 120 1.34 9.25 2.24
CA ASP A 120 0.92 10.63 2.50
C ASP A 120 1.30 11.11 3.92
N PHE A 121 1.77 10.23 4.81
CA PHE A 121 2.05 10.59 6.21
C PHE A 121 3.46 11.13 6.47
N ASP A 122 4.46 10.81 5.64
CA ASP A 122 5.87 11.20 5.90
C ASP A 122 6.29 12.56 5.28
N GLY A 123 5.42 13.17 4.46
CA GLY A 123 5.67 14.45 3.79
C GLY A 123 4.99 15.68 4.41
N LEU A 124 4.10 15.49 5.40
CA LEU A 124 3.36 16.58 6.03
C LEU A 124 4.07 17.01 7.32
N GLY A 125 4.82 18.12 7.24
CA GLY A 125 5.30 18.80 8.44
C GLY A 125 4.14 19.27 9.34
N ASP A 126 4.43 19.63 10.59
CA ASP A 126 3.51 19.96 11.69
C ASP A 126 2.47 21.10 11.44
N GLU A 127 2.25 21.54 10.20
CA GLU A 127 1.20 22.50 9.81
C GLU A 127 0.38 21.93 8.65
N VAL A 128 -0.44 20.91 8.94
CA VAL A 128 -1.65 20.64 8.17
C VAL A 128 -2.80 21.33 8.87
N ASP A 129 -3.50 22.21 8.15
CA ASP A 129 -4.77 22.78 8.58
C ASP A 129 -5.72 21.62 8.89
N ASP A 130 -6.41 21.65 10.04
CA ASP A 130 -7.35 20.59 10.45
C ASP A 130 -8.44 20.37 9.39
N GLU A 131 -8.71 21.39 8.56
CA GLU A 131 -9.58 21.35 7.38
C GLU A 131 -9.06 20.42 6.26
N ALA A 132 -7.76 20.17 6.14
CA ALA A 132 -7.19 19.25 5.16
C ALA A 132 -7.28 17.77 5.58
N LEU A 133 -7.37 17.52 6.90
CA LEU A 133 -7.52 16.17 7.46
C LEU A 133 -8.99 15.73 7.53
N LEU A 134 -9.91 16.69 7.70
CA LEU A 134 -11.33 16.41 7.68
C LEU A 134 -11.85 16.35 6.23
N GLY A 135 -12.39 15.20 5.85
CA GLY A 135 -13.16 15.08 4.62
C GLY A 135 -14.34 16.07 4.59
N LYS A 136 -14.77 16.43 3.37
CA LYS A 136 -15.89 17.37 3.13
C LYS A 136 -17.17 16.99 3.90
N SER A 137 -17.38 15.70 4.18
CA SER A 137 -18.54 15.21 4.93
C SER A 137 -18.46 15.49 6.43
N THR A 138 -17.28 15.38 7.05
CA THR A 138 -17.04 15.81 8.44
C THR A 138 -17.09 17.32 8.60
N LEU A 139 -16.57 18.06 7.63
CA LEU A 139 -16.59 19.52 7.62
C LEU A 139 -18.02 20.07 7.44
N ALA A 140 -18.83 19.42 6.60
CA ALA A 140 -20.25 19.74 6.47
C ALA A 140 -21.03 19.50 7.78
N LYS A 141 -20.73 18.42 8.51
CA LYS A 141 -21.39 18.14 9.80
C LYS A 141 -21.04 19.17 10.88
N ILE A 142 -19.78 19.60 10.95
CA ILE A 142 -19.37 20.65 11.90
C ILE A 142 -20.07 21.96 11.58
N ARG A 143 -20.14 22.32 10.29
CA ARG A 143 -20.82 23.54 9.83
C ARG A 143 -22.33 23.50 10.11
N ASP A 144 -22.98 22.36 9.93
CA ASP A 144 -24.39 22.15 10.31
C ASP A 144 -24.61 22.18 11.84
N THR A 145 -23.55 21.98 12.64
CA THR A 145 -23.63 22.03 14.10
C THR A 145 -23.41 23.45 14.64
N ASP A 146 -22.61 24.28 13.96
CA ASP A 146 -22.38 25.69 14.33
C ASP A 146 -23.63 26.56 14.06
N ASP A 147 -24.43 26.24 13.04
CA ASP A 147 -25.70 26.93 12.74
C ASP A 147 -26.83 26.61 13.77
N ALA A 148 -26.59 25.73 14.74
CA ALA A 148 -27.56 25.33 15.76
C ALA A 148 -27.38 26.04 17.12
N TYR A 149 -26.38 26.92 17.27
CA TYR A 149 -26.09 27.67 18.51
C TYR A 149 -26.13 29.19 18.32
N ASP A 150 -27.06 29.70 17.49
CA ASP A 150 -27.29 31.15 17.33
C ASP A 150 -28.77 31.53 17.55
N ASP A 151 -29.39 30.92 18.57
CA ASP A 151 -30.73 31.29 19.06
C ASP A 151 -30.80 31.14 20.58
N ASP A 152 -29.98 31.90 21.31
CA ASP A 152 -30.22 32.21 22.72
C ASP A 152 -30.62 33.69 22.82
N ASP A 153 -31.94 33.91 22.91
CA ASP A 153 -32.60 35.11 23.41
C ASP A 153 -31.83 35.68 24.62
N TYR A 154 -31.27 36.88 24.47
CA TYR A 154 -31.08 37.78 25.61
C TYR A 154 -32.25 38.76 25.60
N ASP A 155 -33.32 38.40 26.31
CA ASP A 155 -34.32 39.36 26.80
C ASP A 155 -33.60 40.40 27.67
N GLU A 156 -33.36 41.59 27.12
CA GLU A 156 -33.05 42.79 27.90
C GLU A 156 -34.37 43.33 28.51
N ASP A 157 -34.73 42.80 29.69
CA ASP A 157 -35.61 43.52 30.62
C ASP A 157 -34.83 44.70 31.24
N GLU A 158 -34.94 45.90 30.65
CA GLU A 158 -34.67 47.17 31.35
C GLU A 158 -35.97 47.95 31.62
N ASN A 159 -36.41 47.83 32.87
CA ASN A 159 -37.17 48.76 33.75
C ASN A 159 -37.86 50.01 33.17
#